data_AF-A0A383ESJ8-F1
#
_entry.id   AF-A0A383ESJ8-F1
#
_cell.length_a   1.000
_cell.length_b   1.000
_cell.length_c   1.000
_cell.angle_alpha   90.00
_cell.angle_beta   90.00
_cell.angle_gamma   90.00
#
_symmetry.space_group_name_H-M   'P 1'
#
loop_
_entity.id
_entity.type
_entity.pdbx_description
1 polymer ?
#
loop_
_entity_poly.entity_id
_entity_poly.type
_entity_poly.pdbx_seq_one_letter_code
_entity_poly.pdbx_strand_id
1 'polypeptide(L)'
;WPQGRGNHYLFDLNRDWFTQVHPESKGKVQAIMDWHPQLVVDGHEMGPLDTYLFNPPREPYNPFMPELIYKWWKIMSLEHSAAFDQNGWNYYTREWNEEFFPGYGSSWSIYTGAVGLLYEQAGVDGSQVIQEDGTVLTYRESVHHQFISSMANLITIADNRKDLLRDYYSEKYESVYTKTNRLKAFIFPKGKNKFIEKQFAETLIRQGIEVGQTLQVEKLKQATKSDGT
;
A
#
# COMPACT_ATOMS: atom_id res chain seq x y z
N TRP A 1 0.88 25.84 -12.39
CA TRP A 1 1.10 24.69 -11.50
C TRP A 1 1.96 23.69 -12.28
N PRO A 2 3.10 23.20 -11.77
CA PRO A 2 4.21 22.77 -12.62
C PRO A 2 4.03 21.43 -13.36
N GLN A 3 3.24 20.47 -12.86
CA GLN A 3 3.10 19.13 -13.50
C GLN A 3 1.92 18.26 -12.99
N GLY A 4 1.02 18.78 -12.16
CA GLY A 4 -0.19 18.06 -11.69
C GLY A 4 0.01 16.86 -10.73
N ARG A 5 1.21 16.27 -10.66
CA ARG A 5 1.52 15.09 -9.83
C ARG A 5 1.36 15.34 -8.32
N GLY A 6 1.83 16.49 -7.84
CA GLY A 6 1.76 16.85 -6.42
C GLY A 6 0.44 17.51 -6.06
N ASN A 7 0.14 17.58 -4.76
CA ASN A 7 -1.00 18.37 -4.28
C ASN A 7 -0.73 19.89 -4.37
N HIS A 8 -1.62 20.70 -3.79
CA HIS A 8 -1.50 22.17 -3.79
C HIS A 8 -0.13 22.67 -3.30
N TYR A 9 0.47 21.92 -2.36
CA TYR A 9 1.77 22.20 -1.76
C TYR A 9 2.95 21.55 -2.50
N LEU A 10 2.70 20.98 -3.69
CA LEU A 10 3.68 20.24 -4.50
C LEU A 10 4.25 19.00 -3.80
N PHE A 11 3.50 18.44 -2.84
CA PHE A 11 3.89 17.22 -2.14
C PHE A 11 3.39 15.98 -2.90
N ASP A 12 4.24 14.95 -2.97
CA ASP A 12 3.87 13.63 -3.51
C ASP A 12 3.01 12.87 -2.50
N LEU A 13 1.70 12.86 -2.73
CA LEU A 13 0.75 12.20 -1.82
C LEU A 13 0.93 10.69 -1.71
N ASN A 14 1.64 10.05 -2.65
CA ASN A 14 2.00 8.64 -2.54
C ASN A 14 3.26 8.42 -1.68
N ARG A 15 3.61 9.38 -0.81
CA ARG A 15 4.61 9.23 0.27
C ARG A 15 4.02 9.48 1.66
N ASP A 16 2.74 9.84 1.74
CA ASP A 16 2.12 10.37 2.97
C ASP A 16 1.11 9.40 3.62
N TRP A 17 0.99 8.16 3.15
CA TRP A 17 0.06 7.19 3.74
C TRP A 17 0.43 6.83 5.19
N PHE A 18 1.73 6.79 5.49
CA PHE A 18 2.24 6.52 6.83
C PHE A 18 2.20 7.76 7.74
N THR A 19 2.63 8.92 7.25
CA THR A 19 2.76 10.14 8.06
C THR A 19 1.46 10.94 8.18
N GLN A 20 0.60 10.85 7.17
CA GLN A 20 -0.68 11.55 7.07
C GLN A 20 -0.56 13.03 7.46
N VAL A 21 0.41 13.74 6.89
CA VAL A 21 0.60 15.19 7.08
C VAL A 21 -0.54 15.94 6.39
N HIS A 22 -0.88 15.54 5.17
CA HIS A 22 -1.81 16.22 4.31
C HIS A 22 -3.28 15.78 4.53
N PRO A 23 -4.26 16.69 4.38
CA PRO A 23 -5.67 16.38 4.61
C PRO A 23 -6.20 15.29 3.67
N GLU A 24 -5.71 15.19 2.44
CA GLU A 24 -6.08 14.18 1.46
C GLU A 24 -5.73 12.77 1.98
N SER A 25 -4.51 12.60 2.51
CA SER A 25 -4.05 11.32 3.09
C SER A 25 -4.85 10.94 4.33
N LYS A 26 -5.14 11.91 5.22
CA LYS A 26 -5.97 11.68 6.41
C LYS A 26 -7.35 11.15 6.04
N GLY A 27 -8.00 11.75 5.03
CA GLY A 27 -9.31 11.30 4.56
C GLY A 27 -9.28 9.91 3.95
N LYS A 28 -8.31 9.63 3.06
CA LYS A 28 -8.15 8.31 2.42
C LYS A 28 -7.90 7.20 3.44
N VAL A 29 -6.97 7.42 4.36
CA VAL A 29 -6.63 6.43 5.39
C VAL A 29 -7.82 6.19 6.31
N GLN A 30 -8.49 7.25 6.77
CA GLN A 30 -9.68 7.11 7.62
C GLN A 30 -10.77 6.27 6.93
N ALA A 31 -11.05 6.52 5.64
CA ALA A 31 -12.05 5.75 4.90
C ALA A 31 -11.71 4.26 4.81
N ILE A 32 -10.43 3.92 4.57
CA ILE A 32 -9.98 2.51 4.54
C ILE A 32 -10.06 1.89 5.93
N MET A 33 -9.64 2.61 6.96
CA MET A 33 -9.67 2.13 8.34
C MET A 33 -11.10 1.98 8.89
N ASP A 34 -12.07 2.74 8.39
CA ASP A 34 -13.48 2.56 8.76
C ASP A 34 -14.10 1.38 8.03
N TRP A 35 -13.85 1.27 6.72
CA TRP A 35 -14.48 0.26 5.87
C TRP A 35 -13.86 -1.14 5.98
N HIS A 36 -12.56 -1.23 6.28
CA HIS A 36 -11.81 -2.48 6.37
C HIS A 36 -11.88 -3.34 5.08
N PRO A 37 -11.44 -2.82 3.92
CA PRO A 37 -11.46 -3.57 2.68
C PRO A 37 -10.52 -4.79 2.72
N GLN A 38 -10.85 -5.83 1.95
CA GLN A 38 -9.99 -6.99 1.73
C GLN A 38 -9.04 -6.80 0.54
N LEU A 39 -9.32 -5.82 -0.33
CA LEU A 39 -8.49 -5.46 -1.49
C LEU A 39 -8.37 -3.94 -1.55
N VAL A 40 -7.14 -3.43 -1.72
CA VAL A 40 -6.85 -2.03 -2.01
C VAL A 40 -5.94 -1.98 -3.23
N VAL A 41 -6.30 -1.13 -4.18
CA VAL A 41 -5.56 -0.98 -5.43
C VAL A 41 -5.05 0.46 -5.51
N ASP A 42 -3.73 0.58 -5.60
CA ASP A 42 -3.02 1.83 -5.84
C ASP A 42 -2.74 1.94 -7.35
N GLY A 43 -3.73 2.46 -8.07
CA GLY A 43 -3.69 2.57 -9.53
C GLY A 43 -3.07 3.87 -10.00
N HIS A 44 -2.05 3.78 -10.87
CA HIS A 44 -1.26 4.91 -11.33
C HIS A 44 -1.04 4.91 -12.85
N GLU A 45 -0.42 6.00 -13.31
CA GLU A 45 0.20 6.10 -14.63
C GLU A 45 1.71 6.36 -14.47
N MET A 46 2.48 5.84 -15.42
CA MET A 46 3.95 5.93 -15.47
C MET A 46 4.43 6.56 -16.80
N GLY A 47 5.72 6.38 -17.10
CA GLY A 47 6.34 6.95 -18.30
C GLY A 47 5.60 6.56 -19.58
N PRO A 48 5.57 7.45 -20.59
CA PRO A 48 4.80 7.23 -21.82
C PRO A 48 5.36 6.09 -22.70
N LEU A 49 6.64 5.75 -22.53
CA LEU A 49 7.32 4.70 -23.29
C LEU A 49 7.38 3.36 -22.55
N ASP A 50 6.72 3.26 -21.39
CA ASP A 50 6.45 1.98 -20.75
C ASP A 50 5.24 1.28 -21.41
N THR A 51 4.85 0.11 -20.89
CA THR A 51 3.62 -0.59 -21.28
C THR A 51 2.60 -0.62 -20.15
N TYR A 52 2.54 -1.71 -19.39
CA TYR A 52 1.71 -1.87 -18.21
C TYR A 52 2.45 -2.70 -17.17
N LEU A 53 2.49 -2.23 -15.94
CA LEU A 53 3.10 -2.95 -14.82
C LEU A 53 2.00 -3.38 -13.85
N PHE A 54 2.05 -4.62 -13.39
CA PHE A 54 1.27 -5.07 -12.23
C PHE A 54 2.14 -5.88 -11.26
N ASN A 55 1.61 -6.13 -10.05
CA ASN A 55 2.28 -7.00 -9.07
C ASN A 55 2.58 -8.39 -9.65
N PRO A 56 3.65 -9.07 -9.21
CA PRO A 56 4.46 -8.75 -8.03
C PRO A 56 5.54 -7.68 -8.26
N PRO A 57 5.90 -6.94 -7.19
CA PRO A 57 7.07 -6.05 -7.17
C PRO A 57 8.38 -6.86 -7.24
N ARG A 58 9.52 -6.19 -7.42
CA ARG A 58 10.84 -6.80 -7.24
C ARG A 58 11.26 -6.83 -5.78
N GLU A 59 12.27 -7.65 -5.50
CA GLU A 59 13.01 -7.63 -4.24
C GLU A 59 13.93 -6.39 -4.13
N PRO A 60 14.33 -5.99 -2.90
CA PRO A 60 13.94 -6.56 -1.61
C PRO A 60 12.55 -6.11 -1.13
N TYR A 61 11.86 -6.99 -0.41
CA TYR A 61 10.62 -6.64 0.28
C TYR A 61 10.89 -6.09 1.67
N ASN A 62 9.92 -5.39 2.25
CA ASN A 62 10.00 -5.01 3.65
C ASN A 62 10.07 -6.28 4.53
N PRO A 63 11.01 -6.36 5.48
CA PRO A 63 11.18 -7.56 6.33
C PRO A 63 9.99 -7.83 7.27
N PHE A 64 9.08 -6.87 7.43
CA PHE A 64 7.86 -7.01 8.24
C PHE A 64 6.61 -7.27 7.40
N MET A 65 6.76 -7.46 6.08
CA MET A 65 5.65 -7.75 5.19
C MET A 65 4.97 -9.08 5.58
N PRO A 66 3.64 -9.10 5.71
CA PRO A 66 2.88 -10.34 5.92
C PRO A 66 3.13 -11.36 4.79
N GLU A 67 3.55 -12.57 5.14
CA GLU A 67 3.84 -13.65 4.16
C GLU A 67 2.64 -14.01 3.27
N LEU A 68 1.43 -13.81 3.79
CA LEU A 68 0.20 -14.15 3.08
C LEU A 68 0.00 -13.31 1.81
N ILE A 69 0.61 -12.13 1.70
CA ILE A 69 0.48 -11.29 0.52
C ILE A 69 1.07 -11.96 -0.73
N TYR A 70 2.15 -12.75 -0.59
CA TYR A 70 2.81 -13.40 -1.73
C TYR A 70 1.90 -14.42 -2.43
N LYS A 71 1.01 -15.09 -1.66
CA LYS A 71 -0.04 -15.96 -2.22
C LYS A 71 -0.96 -15.14 -3.12
N TRP A 72 -1.46 -14.00 -2.62
CA TRP A 72 -2.42 -13.17 -3.34
C TRP A 72 -1.82 -12.47 -4.54
N TRP A 73 -0.58 -11.97 -4.46
CA TRP A 73 0.13 -11.45 -5.63
C TRP A 73 0.30 -12.51 -6.71
N LYS A 74 0.60 -13.76 -6.35
CA LYS A 74 0.68 -14.84 -7.35
C LYS A 74 -0.66 -15.06 -8.05
N ILE A 75 -1.77 -15.08 -7.31
CA ILE A 75 -3.11 -15.26 -7.88
C ILE A 75 -3.45 -14.08 -8.79
N MET A 76 -3.35 -12.85 -8.27
CA MET A 76 -3.70 -11.63 -9.02
C MET A 76 -2.83 -11.45 -10.27
N SER A 77 -1.54 -11.74 -10.18
CA SER A 77 -0.61 -11.63 -11.31
C SER A 77 -1.00 -12.56 -12.46
N LEU A 78 -1.41 -13.80 -12.16
CA LEU A 78 -1.86 -14.77 -13.17
C LEU A 78 -3.15 -14.31 -13.86
N GLU A 79 -4.08 -13.74 -13.10
CA GLU A 79 -5.36 -13.25 -13.61
C GLU A 79 -5.18 -11.97 -14.45
N HIS A 80 -4.32 -11.04 -14.01
CA HIS A 80 -3.94 -9.87 -14.81
C HIS A 80 -3.24 -10.26 -16.11
N SER A 81 -2.26 -11.18 -16.05
CA SER A 81 -1.58 -11.65 -17.26
C SER A 81 -2.56 -12.31 -18.22
N ALA A 82 -3.46 -13.17 -17.74
CA ALA A 82 -4.44 -13.83 -18.60
C ALA A 82 -5.40 -12.83 -19.25
N ALA A 83 -5.81 -11.79 -18.54
CA ALA A 83 -6.67 -10.74 -19.08
C ALA A 83 -5.96 -9.89 -20.15
N PHE A 84 -4.68 -9.60 -19.97
CA PHE A 84 -3.89 -8.87 -20.97
C PHE A 84 -3.56 -9.73 -22.18
N ASP A 85 -3.18 -11.00 -21.96
CA ASP A 85 -2.90 -11.98 -23.03
C ASP A 85 -4.10 -12.16 -23.96
N GLN A 86 -5.33 -12.18 -23.41
CA GLN A 86 -6.56 -12.26 -24.22
C GLN A 86 -6.74 -11.09 -25.19
N ASN A 87 -6.17 -9.93 -24.86
CA ASN A 87 -6.23 -8.72 -25.70
C ASN A 87 -4.95 -8.51 -26.53
N GLY A 88 -3.91 -9.33 -26.31
CA GLY A 88 -2.61 -9.17 -26.96
C GLY A 88 -1.84 -7.93 -26.48
N TRP A 89 -2.05 -7.50 -25.24
CA TRP A 89 -1.37 -6.33 -24.68
C TRP A 89 -0.06 -6.69 -23.99
N ASN A 90 0.94 -5.84 -24.17
CA ASN A 90 2.22 -5.97 -23.49
C ASN A 90 2.11 -5.54 -22.02
N TYR A 91 2.80 -6.24 -21.14
CA TYR A 91 2.94 -5.92 -19.73
C TYR A 91 4.25 -6.47 -19.18
N TYR A 92 4.61 -6.05 -17.97
CA TYR A 92 5.73 -6.59 -17.22
C TYR A 92 5.45 -6.64 -15.72
N THR A 93 6.30 -7.34 -14.98
CA THR A 93 6.27 -7.45 -13.50
C THR A 93 7.71 -7.53 -12.98
N ARG A 94 7.93 -7.36 -11.66
CA ARG A 94 9.25 -7.57 -11.02
C ARG A 94 10.40 -6.70 -11.55
N GLU A 95 10.09 -5.55 -12.15
CA GLU A 95 11.08 -4.58 -12.61
C GLU A 95 11.29 -3.50 -11.53
N TRP A 96 11.06 -2.22 -11.81
CA TRP A 96 11.48 -1.14 -10.92
C TRP A 96 10.69 -1.05 -9.61
N ASN A 97 9.41 -1.43 -9.61
CA ASN A 97 8.50 -1.30 -8.46
C ASN A 97 8.91 -2.18 -7.29
N GLU A 98 8.86 -1.62 -6.08
CA GLU A 98 9.24 -2.27 -4.83
C GLU A 98 8.23 -1.97 -3.73
N GLU A 99 8.15 -2.84 -2.72
CA GLU A 99 7.25 -2.71 -1.57
C GLU A 99 8.05 -2.71 -0.25
N PHE A 100 9.25 -2.12 -0.26
CA PHE A 100 10.12 -1.96 0.90
C PHE A 100 9.66 -0.81 1.80
N PHE A 101 9.32 0.35 1.22
CA PHE A 101 8.80 1.48 2.00
C PHE A 101 7.32 1.25 2.35
N PRO A 102 6.93 1.24 3.65
CA PRO A 102 5.55 0.95 4.06
C PRO A 102 4.58 2.12 3.88
N GLY A 103 5.00 3.22 3.23
CA GLY A 103 4.21 4.44 3.08
C GLY A 103 3.67 4.72 1.68
N TYR A 104 3.76 3.75 0.75
CA TYR A 104 2.98 3.75 -0.48
C TYR A 104 1.56 3.26 -0.23
N GLY A 105 0.61 3.57 -1.12
CA GLY A 105 -0.78 3.15 -0.97
C GLY A 105 -0.95 1.64 -0.93
N SER A 106 -0.28 0.95 -1.87
CA SER A 106 -0.18 -0.51 -1.89
C SER A 106 0.45 -1.03 -0.60
N SER A 107 1.69 -0.63 -0.28
CA SER A 107 2.43 -1.11 0.89
C SER A 107 1.66 -0.91 2.19
N TRP A 108 1.18 0.30 2.44
CA TRP A 108 0.49 0.67 3.68
C TRP A 108 -0.75 -0.19 3.88
N SER A 109 -1.52 -0.44 2.81
CA SER A 109 -2.74 -1.24 2.89
C SER A 109 -2.47 -2.71 3.26
N ILE A 110 -1.33 -3.27 2.87
CA ILE A 110 -0.94 -4.65 3.22
C ILE A 110 -0.87 -4.81 4.73
N TYR A 111 -0.33 -3.81 5.45
CA TYR A 111 -0.24 -3.84 6.92
C TYR A 111 -1.60 -3.69 7.63
N THR A 112 -2.68 -3.35 6.90
CA THR A 112 -4.05 -3.37 7.42
C THR A 112 -4.71 -4.76 7.30
N GLY A 113 -4.02 -5.71 6.66
CA GLY A 113 -4.49 -7.05 6.33
C GLY A 113 -5.13 -7.16 4.95
N ALA A 114 -5.24 -6.07 4.19
CA ALA A 114 -5.77 -6.09 2.83
C ALA A 114 -4.76 -6.68 1.84
N VAL A 115 -5.26 -7.22 0.72
CA VAL A 115 -4.43 -7.44 -0.46
C VAL A 115 -4.13 -6.07 -1.06
N GLY A 116 -2.91 -5.58 -0.92
CA GLY A 116 -2.44 -4.35 -1.55
C GLY A 116 -1.86 -4.63 -2.93
N LEU A 117 -2.31 -3.89 -3.94
CA LEU A 117 -1.81 -3.96 -5.31
C LEU A 117 -1.39 -2.57 -5.80
N LEU A 118 -0.40 -2.54 -6.68
CA LEU A 118 -0.04 -1.44 -7.54
C LEU A 118 -0.08 -1.91 -8.99
N TYR A 119 -0.76 -1.12 -9.83
CA TYR A 119 -0.55 -1.21 -11.26
C TYR A 119 -0.29 0.18 -11.85
N GLU A 120 0.47 0.18 -12.93
CA GLU A 120 0.90 1.39 -13.62
C GLU A 120 0.57 1.25 -15.10
N GLN A 121 -0.12 2.26 -15.64
CA GLN A 121 -0.40 2.37 -17.06
C GLN A 121 0.59 3.36 -17.68
N ALA A 122 1.21 3.03 -18.82
CA ALA A 122 1.97 4.02 -19.56
C ALA A 122 1.10 5.25 -19.89
N GLY A 123 1.56 6.42 -19.45
CA GLY A 123 0.80 7.66 -19.55
C GLY A 123 0.76 8.20 -20.96
N VAL A 124 -0.41 8.69 -21.39
CA VAL A 124 -0.57 9.30 -22.73
C VAL A 124 -1.14 10.71 -22.68
N ASP A 125 -1.30 11.28 -21.48
CA ASP A 125 -1.74 12.66 -21.25
C ASP A 125 -3.02 13.05 -22.03
N GLY A 126 -3.98 12.12 -22.15
CA GLY A 126 -5.22 12.34 -22.90
C GLY A 126 -5.08 12.29 -24.43
N SER A 127 -3.94 11.85 -24.95
CA SER A 127 -3.58 11.83 -26.37
C SER A 127 -3.22 10.40 -26.84
N GLN A 128 -2.20 10.28 -27.69
CA GLN A 128 -1.62 9.05 -28.20
C GLN A 128 -0.09 9.13 -28.13
N VAL A 129 0.56 8.00 -27.88
CA VAL A 129 2.01 7.87 -27.87
C VAL A 129 2.42 6.73 -28.81
N ILE A 130 3.45 6.98 -29.63
CA ILE A 130 4.11 5.93 -30.41
C ILE A 130 5.11 5.24 -29.49
N GLN A 131 4.90 3.95 -29.25
CA GLN A 131 5.76 3.10 -28.44
C GLN A 131 7.07 2.78 -29.17
N GLU A 132 8.05 2.24 -28.45
CA GLU A 132 9.36 1.91 -29.03
C GLU A 132 9.28 0.88 -30.17
N ASP A 133 8.28 -0.02 -30.13
CA ASP A 133 8.02 -1.02 -31.17
C ASP A 133 7.22 -0.46 -32.38
N GLY A 134 6.89 0.83 -32.36
CA GLY A 134 6.12 1.52 -33.39
C GLY A 134 4.59 1.39 -33.25
N THR A 135 4.08 0.68 -32.23
CA THR A 135 2.64 0.64 -31.94
C THR A 135 2.14 1.99 -31.41
N VAL A 136 0.83 2.23 -31.52
CA VAL A 136 0.21 3.48 -31.06
C VAL A 136 -0.66 3.19 -29.84
N LEU A 137 -0.19 3.58 -28.66
CA LEU A 137 -0.97 3.54 -27.43
C LEU A 137 -1.88 4.78 -27.40
N THR A 138 -3.19 4.56 -27.26
CA THR A 138 -4.19 5.66 -27.22
C THR A 138 -4.75 5.85 -25.82
N TYR A 139 -5.24 7.05 -25.51
CA TYR A 139 -5.93 7.31 -24.24
C TYR A 139 -7.10 6.36 -23.98
N ARG A 140 -7.83 5.98 -25.03
CA ARG A 140 -8.90 4.99 -24.93
C ARG A 140 -8.36 3.64 -24.48
N GLU A 141 -7.23 3.21 -25.04
CA GLU A 141 -6.59 1.95 -24.70
C GLU A 141 -6.01 1.98 -23.28
N SER A 142 -5.36 3.08 -22.87
CA SER A 142 -4.89 3.27 -21.49
C SER A 142 -6.02 3.17 -20.45
N VAL A 143 -7.17 3.79 -20.74
CA VAL A 143 -8.38 3.66 -19.89
C VAL A 143 -8.90 2.21 -19.91
N HIS A 144 -8.85 1.54 -21.06
CA HIS A 144 -9.31 0.16 -21.20
C HIS A 144 -8.45 -0.81 -20.39
N HIS A 145 -7.13 -0.65 -20.39
CA HIS A 145 -6.23 -1.45 -19.55
C HIS A 145 -6.58 -1.32 -18.06
N GLN A 146 -6.75 -0.09 -17.57
CA GLN A 146 -7.16 0.16 -16.18
C GLN A 146 -8.50 -0.50 -15.83
N PHE A 147 -9.47 -0.41 -16.76
CA PHE A 147 -10.76 -1.06 -16.60
C PHE A 147 -10.64 -2.59 -16.55
N ILE A 148 -9.89 -3.20 -17.46
CA ILE A 148 -9.70 -4.65 -17.50
C ILE A 148 -8.98 -5.16 -16.25
N SER A 149 -7.92 -4.48 -15.79
CA SER A 149 -7.25 -4.81 -14.52
C SER A 149 -8.20 -4.72 -13.32
N SER A 150 -9.05 -3.69 -13.28
CA SER A 150 -10.06 -3.51 -12.24
C SER A 150 -11.12 -4.62 -12.26
N MET A 151 -11.57 -5.03 -13.44
CA MET A 151 -12.54 -6.13 -13.59
C MET A 151 -11.92 -7.48 -13.22
N ALA A 152 -10.68 -7.74 -13.65
CA ALA A 152 -9.94 -8.94 -13.27
C ALA A 152 -9.79 -9.03 -11.74
N ASN A 153 -9.47 -7.92 -11.06
CA ASN A 153 -9.44 -7.85 -9.61
C ASN A 153 -10.79 -8.26 -8.99
N LEU A 154 -11.89 -7.66 -9.44
CA LEU A 154 -13.23 -7.93 -8.89
C LEU A 154 -13.69 -9.38 -9.10
N ILE A 155 -13.42 -9.95 -10.28
CA ILE A 155 -13.74 -11.34 -10.58
C ILE A 155 -12.91 -12.27 -9.69
N THR A 156 -11.59 -12.02 -9.60
CA THR A 156 -10.66 -12.82 -8.80
C THR A 156 -11.07 -12.87 -7.33
N ILE A 157 -11.41 -11.73 -6.72
CA ILE A 157 -11.84 -11.70 -5.32
C ILE A 157 -13.21 -12.37 -5.11
N ALA A 158 -14.13 -12.26 -6.07
CA ALA A 158 -15.45 -12.88 -5.98
C ALA A 158 -15.36 -14.40 -6.02
N ASP A 159 -14.54 -14.93 -6.92
CA ASP A 159 -14.31 -16.37 -7.09
C ASP A 159 -13.56 -16.96 -5.88
N ASN A 160 -12.65 -16.18 -5.29
CA ASN A 160 -11.83 -16.61 -4.15
C ASN A 160 -12.34 -16.11 -2.78
N ARG A 161 -13.57 -15.58 -2.70
CA ARG A 161 -14.08 -14.84 -1.53
C ARG A 161 -13.92 -15.54 -0.17
N LYS A 162 -14.11 -16.87 -0.14
CA LYS A 162 -14.03 -17.65 1.10
C LYS A 162 -12.60 -17.71 1.62
N ASP A 163 -11.67 -17.95 0.70
CA ASP A 163 -10.24 -17.97 1.02
C ASP A 163 -9.75 -16.59 1.38
N LEU A 164 -10.16 -15.54 0.66
CA LEU A 164 -9.82 -14.15 0.96
C LEU A 164 -10.24 -13.73 2.36
N LEU A 165 -11.49 -14.02 2.75
CA LEU A 165 -11.99 -13.67 4.08
C LEU A 165 -11.34 -14.50 5.19
N ARG A 166 -11.05 -15.77 4.94
CA ARG A 166 -10.31 -16.61 5.89
C ARG A 166 -8.91 -16.05 6.10
N ASP A 167 -8.21 -15.78 5.02
CA ASP A 167 -6.84 -15.29 5.02
C ASP A 167 -6.75 -13.91 5.71
N TYR A 168 -7.67 -13.00 5.40
CA TYR A 168 -7.81 -11.69 6.07
C TYR A 168 -8.02 -11.83 7.58
N TYR A 169 -8.90 -12.75 8.01
CA TYR A 169 -9.15 -13.01 9.42
C TYR A 169 -7.94 -13.62 10.13
N SER A 170 -7.31 -14.62 9.52
CA SER A 170 -6.15 -15.32 10.09
C SER A 170 -5.00 -14.37 10.35
N GLU A 171 -4.66 -13.49 9.40
CA GLU A 171 -3.56 -12.52 9.56
C GLU A 171 -3.80 -11.60 10.78
N LYS A 172 -5.02 -11.10 10.93
CA LYS A 172 -5.41 -10.26 12.08
C LYS A 172 -5.41 -11.04 13.38
N TYR A 173 -5.94 -12.25 13.37
CA TYR A 173 -5.99 -13.11 14.53
C TYR A 173 -4.57 -13.44 15.03
N GLU A 174 -3.67 -13.82 14.13
CA GLU A 174 -2.28 -14.15 14.47
C GLU A 174 -1.51 -12.92 14.98
N SER A 175 -1.74 -11.74 14.38
CA SER A 175 -1.14 -10.49 14.84
C SER A 175 -1.52 -10.11 16.28
N VAL A 176 -2.68 -10.56 16.77
CA VAL A 176 -3.19 -10.24 18.11
C VAL A 176 -2.98 -11.39 19.10
N TYR A 177 -3.34 -12.63 18.75
CA TYR A 177 -3.57 -13.70 19.72
C TYR A 177 -2.46 -14.76 19.80
N THR A 178 -1.65 -14.96 18.76
CA THR A 178 -0.71 -16.10 18.72
C THR A 178 0.71 -15.76 19.19
N LYS A 179 1.05 -14.48 19.36
CA LYS A 179 2.37 -14.05 19.83
C LYS A 179 2.50 -14.22 21.35
N THR A 180 3.10 -15.34 21.77
CA THR A 180 3.32 -15.72 23.18
C THR A 180 4.26 -14.79 23.95
N ASN A 181 5.11 -14.03 23.26
CA ASN A 181 5.98 -13.01 23.84
C ASN A 181 5.53 -11.59 23.43
N ARG A 182 4.25 -11.29 23.66
CA ARG A 182 3.61 -10.05 23.20
C ARG A 182 4.31 -8.84 23.83
N LEU A 183 4.96 -8.03 22.99
CA LEU A 183 5.36 -6.68 23.37
C LEU A 183 4.11 -5.95 23.89
N LYS A 184 4.13 -5.57 25.17
CA LYS A 184 2.95 -4.99 25.83
C LYS A 184 2.71 -3.54 25.41
N ALA A 185 3.79 -2.77 25.31
CA ALA A 185 3.77 -1.37 24.91
C ALA A 185 5.18 -0.93 24.50
N PHE A 186 5.25 0.12 23.68
CA PHE A 186 6.44 0.95 23.53
C PHE A 186 6.35 2.15 24.47
N ILE A 187 7.44 2.49 25.14
CA ILE A 187 7.48 3.63 26.05
C ILE A 187 8.52 4.61 25.54
N PHE A 188 8.05 5.82 25.26
CA PHE A 188 8.89 6.92 24.81
C PHE A 188 9.09 7.91 25.96
N PRO A 189 10.34 8.25 26.32
CA PRO A 189 10.58 9.28 27.32
C PRO A 189 10.10 10.63 26.79
N LYS A 190 9.67 11.50 27.71
CA LYS A 190 9.18 12.84 27.36
C LYS A 190 10.22 13.60 26.53
N GLY A 191 9.79 14.11 25.38
CA GLY A 191 10.66 14.84 24.46
C GLY A 191 10.98 16.24 24.98
N LYS A 192 12.09 16.82 24.50
CA LYS A 192 12.38 18.25 24.73
C LYS A 192 11.43 19.17 23.96
N ASN A 193 10.91 18.71 22.82
CA ASN A 193 10.02 19.47 21.95
C ASN A 193 8.58 18.94 22.03
N LYS A 194 7.73 19.67 22.76
CA LYS A 194 6.31 19.32 22.96
C LYS A 194 5.51 19.28 21.66
N PHE A 195 5.89 20.07 20.65
CA PHE A 195 5.19 20.07 19.37
C PHE A 195 5.43 18.77 18.60
N ILE A 196 6.69 18.32 18.52
CA ILE A 196 7.04 17.05 17.88
C ILE A 196 6.40 15.87 18.62
N GLU A 197 6.45 15.88 19.95
CA GLU A 197 5.81 14.84 20.77
C GLU A 197 4.30 14.74 20.49
N LYS A 198 3.61 15.88 20.41
CA LYS A 198 2.20 15.93 20.05
C LYS A 198 1.96 15.39 18.63
N GLN A 199 2.72 15.83 17.63
CA GLN A 199 2.56 15.36 16.25
C GLN A 199 2.80 13.86 16.12
N PHE A 200 3.82 13.33 16.81
CA PHE A 200 4.09 11.90 16.85
C PHE A 200 2.92 11.11 17.44
N ALA A 201 2.41 11.53 18.61
CA ALA A 201 1.25 10.89 19.24
C ALA A 201 0.00 10.94 18.34
N GLU A 202 -0.28 12.09 17.72
CA GLU A 202 -1.41 12.23 16.80
C GLU A 202 -1.26 11.34 15.56
N THR A 203 -0.04 11.18 15.01
CA THR A 203 0.20 10.27 13.88
C THR A 203 -0.05 8.82 14.26
N LEU A 204 0.43 8.38 15.44
CA LEU A 204 0.16 7.02 15.93
C LEU A 204 -1.35 6.78 16.09
N ILE A 205 -2.07 7.72 16.70
CA ILE A 205 -3.52 7.62 16.88
C ILE A 205 -4.25 7.52 15.52
N ARG A 206 -3.84 8.33 14.53
CA ARG A 206 -4.40 8.26 13.16
C ARG A 206 -4.10 6.93 12.45
N GLN A 207 -3.08 6.20 12.87
CA GLN A 207 -2.77 4.85 12.38
C GLN A 207 -3.52 3.77 13.18
N GLY A 208 -4.44 4.14 14.08
CA GLY A 208 -5.20 3.21 14.92
C GLY A 208 -4.40 2.65 16.10
N ILE A 209 -3.27 3.26 16.45
CA ILE A 209 -2.43 2.83 17.57
C ILE A 209 -2.89 3.54 18.84
N GLU A 210 -3.16 2.77 19.89
CA GLU A 210 -3.49 3.31 21.21
C GLU A 210 -2.28 4.03 21.81
N VAL A 211 -2.48 5.30 22.20
CA VAL A 211 -1.44 6.12 22.85
C VAL A 211 -1.97 6.61 24.19
N GLY A 212 -1.18 6.36 25.24
CA GLY A 212 -1.43 6.86 26.59
C GLY A 212 -0.25 7.68 27.12
N GLN A 213 -0.50 8.49 28.16
CA GLN A 213 0.53 9.22 28.88
C GLN A 213 0.50 8.81 30.35
N THR A 214 1.66 8.50 30.92
CA THR A 214 1.76 8.22 32.36
C THR A 214 1.56 9.50 33.17
N LEU A 215 0.77 9.43 34.24
CA LEU A 215 0.54 10.57 35.14
C LEU A 215 1.68 10.74 36.15
N GLN A 216 2.50 9.72 36.32
CA GLN A 216 3.63 9.70 37.24
C GLN A 216 4.90 9.24 36.52
N VAL A 217 6.05 9.65 37.07
CA VAL A 217 7.36 9.16 36.61
C VAL A 217 7.55 7.75 37.14
N GLU A 218 7.56 6.77 36.25
CA GLU A 218 7.76 5.37 36.61
C GLU A 218 9.18 4.89 36.29
N LYS A 219 9.76 4.10 37.18
CA LYS A 219 10.97 3.33 36.90
C LYS A 219 10.59 1.96 36.37
N LEU A 220 10.81 1.74 35.09
CA LEU A 220 10.49 0.48 34.42
C LEU A 220 11.65 -0.51 34.60
N LYS A 221 11.49 -1.46 35.53
CA LYS A 221 12.56 -2.41 35.89
C LYS A 221 12.77 -3.56 34.89
N GLN A 222 11.81 -3.79 33.99
CA GLN A 222 11.81 -4.90 33.02
C GLN A 222 11.63 -4.39 31.58
N ALA A 223 11.95 -3.12 31.31
CA ALA A 223 11.91 -2.59 29.96
C ALA A 223 13.20 -2.95 29.22
N THR A 224 13.07 -3.45 28.00
CA THR A 224 14.17 -3.56 27.04
C THR A 224 14.24 -2.27 26.23
N LYS A 225 15.42 -1.69 26.13
CA LYS A 225 15.71 -0.52 25.31
C LYS A 225 15.73 -0.88 23.84
N SER A 226 15.67 0.14 22.99
CA SER A 226 15.69 -0.02 21.53
C SER A 226 16.97 -0.67 20.99
N ASP A 227 18.07 -0.65 21.74
CA ASP A 227 19.34 -1.32 21.42
C ASP A 227 19.39 -2.79 21.88
N GLY A 228 18.31 -3.30 22.48
CA GLY A 228 18.20 -4.66 22.99
C GLY A 228 18.69 -4.84 24.44
N THR A 229 19.09 -3.77 25.13
CA THR A 229 19.59 -3.81 26.54
C THR A 229 18.54 -3.56 27.60
#